data_AF-A0A7S1ZEC5-F1
#
_entry.id   AF-A0A7S1ZEC5-F1
#
_cell.length_a   1.000
_cell.length_b   1.000
_cell.length_c   1.000
_cell.angle_alpha   90.00
_cell.angle_beta   90.00
_cell.angle_gamma   90.00
#
_symmetry.space_group_name_H-M   'P 1'
#
loop_
_entity.id
_entity.type
_entity.pdbx_description
1 polymer ?
#
loop_
_entity_poly.entity_id
_entity_poly.type
_entity_poly.pdbx_seq_one_letter_code
_entity_poly.pdbx_strand_id
1 'polypeptide(L)'
;ILNDPSGMTGKECARLARPILNDPKVVAMLNPTGGLETVSETPKKEKTEEAKPEKEENTKDESEPAKKEGEGEPEVTTKGRGLPEVEKASGGSALAKIFGVAYVAALIGYAMYGLQATGSDPIGPSGVLSPGGWMSKCGVLNFVSTCEPGALEMGTDGVLRRYGADFDEPLWEVSGGSCGGDDENCAPGVEIGEDGVVLVGGKQVKLPKEAELSPWPFQVEPPNKRYK
;
A
#
# COMPACT_ATOMS: atom_id res chain seq x y z
N ILE A 1 12.65 0.68 31.11
CA ILE A 1 13.38 -0.51 30.62
C ILE A 1 12.31 -1.49 30.16
N LEU A 2 11.89 -1.38 28.90
CA LEU A 2 11.04 -2.38 28.25
C LEU A 2 12.03 -3.45 27.77
N ASN A 3 11.97 -4.66 28.35
CA ASN A 3 12.79 -5.76 27.88
C ASN A 3 12.33 -6.11 26.47
N ASP A 4 13.21 -5.90 25.51
CA ASP A 4 13.01 -6.32 24.13
C ASP A 4 13.01 -7.87 24.10
N PRO A 5 11.93 -8.55 23.68
CA PRO A 5 11.85 -10.00 23.66
C PRO A 5 12.72 -10.56 22.52
N SER A 6 14.03 -10.46 22.69
CA SER A 6 15.03 -11.03 21.80
C SER A 6 14.97 -12.56 21.92
N GLY A 7 14.24 -13.19 21.00
CA GLY A 7 14.17 -14.66 20.89
C GLY A 7 12.85 -15.23 20.38
N MET A 8 11.78 -14.44 20.26
CA MET A 8 10.54 -14.92 19.64
C MET A 8 10.52 -14.62 18.15
N THR A 9 10.24 -15.63 17.35
CA THR A 9 9.99 -15.45 15.92
C THR A 9 8.67 -14.71 15.71
N GLY A 10 8.51 -13.99 14.60
CA GLY A 10 7.25 -13.29 14.28
C GLY A 10 6.02 -14.22 14.33
N LYS A 11 6.21 -15.50 13.98
CA LYS A 11 5.18 -16.54 14.08
C LYS A 11 4.74 -16.84 15.51
N GLU A 12 5.66 -16.84 16.47
CA GLU A 12 5.35 -17.03 17.88
C GLU A 12 4.65 -15.81 18.47
N CYS A 13 5.08 -14.60 18.10
CA CYS A 13 4.39 -13.37 18.45
C CYS A 13 2.94 -13.36 17.92
N ALA A 14 2.73 -13.72 16.65
CA ALA A 14 1.39 -13.82 16.07
C ALA A 14 0.52 -14.86 16.80
N ARG A 15 1.10 -16.02 17.16
CA ARG A 15 0.39 -17.07 17.91
C ARG A 15 -0.03 -16.61 19.30
N LEU A 16 0.82 -15.83 19.98
CA LEU A 16 0.52 -15.28 21.30
C LEU A 16 -0.46 -14.10 21.25
N ALA A 17 -0.51 -13.37 20.13
CA ALA A 17 -1.44 -12.26 19.93
C ALA A 17 -2.86 -12.72 19.58
N ARG A 18 -3.03 -13.89 18.93
CA ARG A 18 -4.35 -14.42 18.50
C ARG A 18 -5.45 -14.39 19.58
N PRO A 19 -5.21 -14.83 20.84
CA PRO A 19 -6.24 -14.78 21.88
C PRO A 19 -6.67 -13.36 22.24
N ILE A 20 -5.76 -12.39 22.16
CA ILE A 20 -6.03 -10.97 22.48
C ILE A 20 -6.80 -10.32 21.32
N LEU A 21 -6.40 -10.59 20.08
CA LEU A 21 -7.04 -10.05 18.88
C LEU A 21 -8.45 -10.62 18.65
N ASN A 22 -8.73 -11.83 19.15
CA ASN A 22 -10.07 -12.43 19.12
C ASN A 22 -10.96 -12.04 20.31
N ASP A 23 -10.47 -11.22 21.25
CA ASP A 23 -11.34 -10.68 22.30
C ASP A 23 -12.38 -9.74 21.65
N PRO A 24 -13.69 -9.97 21.86
CA PRO A 24 -14.75 -9.16 21.25
C PRO A 24 -14.58 -7.65 21.49
N LYS A 25 -14.00 -7.26 22.63
CA LYS A 25 -13.75 -5.85 22.94
C LYS A 25 -12.63 -5.26 22.09
N VAL A 26 -11.59 -6.04 21.81
CA VAL A 26 -10.46 -5.62 20.97
C VAL A 26 -10.92 -5.52 19.51
N VAL A 27 -11.71 -6.48 19.04
CA VAL A 27 -12.34 -6.43 17.71
C VAL A 27 -13.22 -5.19 17.56
N ALA A 28 -14.03 -4.87 18.59
CA ALA A 28 -14.85 -3.67 18.60
C ALA A 28 -14.04 -2.36 18.59
N MET A 29 -12.83 -2.35 19.15
CA MET A 29 -11.93 -1.19 19.09
C MET A 29 -11.17 -1.06 17.77
N LEU A 30 -10.93 -2.17 17.08
CA LEU A 30 -10.20 -2.20 15.80
C LEU A 30 -11.08 -1.85 14.60
N ASN A 31 -12.40 -1.96 14.73
CA ASN A 31 -13.33 -1.47 13.71
C ASN A 31 -13.40 0.06 13.78
N PRO A 32 -12.83 0.80 12.80
CA PRO A 32 -12.72 2.26 12.84
C PRO A 32 -14.06 2.97 12.58
N THR A 33 -15.06 2.23 12.11
CA THR A 33 -16.45 2.65 12.13
C THR A 33 -16.90 2.67 13.58
N GLY A 34 -16.89 3.84 14.23
CA GLY A 34 -17.38 4.08 15.59
C GLY A 34 -18.88 3.79 15.76
N GLY A 35 -19.26 2.54 15.51
CA GLY A 35 -20.61 2.01 15.58
C GLY A 35 -20.93 1.64 17.02
N LEU A 36 -21.82 2.44 17.61
CA LEU A 36 -22.73 2.01 18.66
C LEU A 36 -23.52 0.78 18.16
N GLU A 37 -22.94 -0.41 18.22
CA GLU A 37 -23.71 -1.64 18.09
C GLU A 37 -24.05 -2.15 19.48
N THR A 38 -25.35 -2.06 19.75
CA THR A 38 -26.10 -2.57 20.88
C THR A 38 -25.65 -3.97 21.31
N VAL A 39 -25.34 -4.07 22.60
CA VAL A 39 -25.23 -5.34 23.33
C VAL A 39 -26.53 -6.13 23.13
N SER A 40 -26.53 -7.12 22.26
CA SER A 40 -27.57 -8.15 22.21
C SER A 40 -27.03 -9.41 22.88
N GLU A 41 -27.63 -9.74 24.01
CA GLU A 41 -27.33 -10.87 24.87
C GLU A 41 -27.53 -12.23 24.17
N THR A 42 -26.54 -13.10 24.36
CA THR A 42 -26.63 -14.52 24.76
C THR A 42 -27.34 -15.55 23.83
N PRO A 43 -26.73 -16.74 23.62
CA PRO A 43 -27.17 -17.70 22.60
C PRO A 43 -28.23 -18.68 23.11
N LYS A 44 -29.23 -18.98 22.25
CA LYS A 44 -30.17 -20.09 22.44
C LYS A 44 -29.81 -21.27 21.53
N LYS A 45 -29.66 -22.42 22.18
CA LYS A 45 -29.42 -23.79 21.71
C LYS A 45 -30.66 -24.35 20.98
N GLU A 46 -30.48 -25.00 19.82
CA GLU A 46 -31.21 -26.17 19.26
C GLU A 46 -30.95 -26.24 17.74
N LYS A 47 -30.29 -27.26 17.17
CA LYS A 47 -30.68 -28.67 16.88
C LYS A 47 -31.12 -28.84 15.41
N THR A 48 -30.27 -29.53 14.65
CA THR A 48 -30.50 -30.51 13.55
C THR A 48 -31.67 -30.29 12.59
N GLU A 49 -31.43 -30.27 11.26
CA GLU A 49 -31.68 -31.40 10.31
C GLU A 49 -31.41 -31.00 8.84
N GLU A 50 -30.93 -31.96 8.06
CA GLU A 50 -30.67 -31.92 6.61
C GLU A 50 -31.95 -31.72 5.77
N ALA A 51 -31.86 -30.97 4.67
CA ALA A 51 -32.35 -31.41 3.35
C ALA A 51 -31.91 -30.46 2.22
N LYS A 52 -31.49 -31.07 1.11
CA LYS A 52 -31.09 -30.50 -0.19
C LYS A 52 -32.35 -30.40 -1.12
N PRO A 53 -32.25 -30.01 -2.42
CA PRO A 53 -32.65 -28.71 -2.95
C PRO A 53 -33.73 -28.78 -4.07
N GLU A 54 -34.40 -27.67 -4.36
CA GLU A 54 -35.10 -27.35 -5.63
C GLU A 54 -35.44 -25.84 -5.55
N LYS A 55 -35.64 -25.02 -6.58
CA LYS A 55 -35.34 -24.96 -8.02
C LYS A 55 -36.01 -23.64 -8.45
N GLU A 56 -35.42 -22.88 -9.40
CA GLU A 56 -36.13 -21.91 -10.27
C GLU A 56 -36.81 -20.71 -9.55
N GLU A 57 -37.09 -19.53 -10.10
CA GLU A 57 -37.01 -18.88 -11.40
C GLU A 57 -37.41 -17.40 -11.15
N ASN A 58 -36.89 -16.44 -11.93
CA ASN A 58 -37.43 -15.08 -12.21
C ASN A 58 -37.91 -14.21 -11.02
N THR A 59 -37.59 -12.91 -10.96
CA THR A 59 -38.28 -11.93 -11.81
C THR A 59 -37.61 -10.56 -11.69
N LYS A 60 -37.63 -9.89 -12.84
CA LYS A 60 -37.25 -8.52 -13.21
C LYS A 60 -38.26 -7.49 -12.67
N ASP A 61 -37.78 -6.43 -12.02
CA ASP A 61 -38.46 -5.13 -11.80
C ASP A 61 -37.31 -4.14 -11.50
N GLU A 62 -36.90 -3.18 -12.32
CA GLU A 62 -37.61 -2.07 -12.97
C GLU A 62 -38.38 -1.18 -11.98
N SER A 63 -37.68 -0.19 -11.41
CA SER A 63 -38.24 1.14 -11.13
C SER A 63 -37.16 2.13 -10.66
N GLU A 64 -36.78 3.01 -11.59
CA GLU A 64 -36.59 4.45 -11.32
C GLU A 64 -37.93 5.07 -10.82
N PRO A 65 -38.06 6.33 -10.35
CA PRO A 65 -37.08 7.43 -10.32
C PRO A 65 -37.11 8.33 -9.07
N ALA A 66 -36.26 9.37 -9.11
CA ALA A 66 -36.54 10.76 -8.73
C ALA A 66 -36.01 11.35 -7.40
N LYS A 67 -35.20 12.40 -7.63
CA LYS A 67 -35.18 13.72 -6.98
C LYS A 67 -34.62 13.90 -5.56
N LYS A 68 -33.54 14.68 -5.50
CA LYS A 68 -33.44 16.04 -4.92
C LYS A 68 -32.03 16.56 -5.22
N GLU A 69 -31.80 17.45 -6.18
CA GLU A 69 -32.02 18.91 -6.06
C GLU A 69 -31.88 19.42 -4.63
N GLY A 70 -30.64 19.76 -4.30
CA GLY A 70 -30.25 20.58 -3.16
C GLY A 70 -29.25 21.61 -3.65
N GLU A 71 -29.76 22.61 -4.38
CA GLU A 71 -29.11 23.92 -4.50
C GLU A 71 -28.88 24.46 -3.09
N GLY A 72 -27.61 24.57 -2.73
CA GLY A 72 -27.16 25.25 -1.54
C GLY A 72 -25.83 25.89 -1.91
N GLU A 73 -25.92 26.97 -2.67
CA GLU A 73 -24.81 27.87 -2.96
C GLU A 73 -24.50 28.64 -1.67
N PRO A 74 -23.37 28.39 -0.96
CA PRO A 74 -22.95 29.31 0.07
C PRO A 74 -22.40 30.54 -0.64
N GLU A 75 -23.16 31.63 -0.58
CA GLU A 75 -22.68 32.98 -0.82
C GLU A 75 -21.56 33.27 0.19
N VAL A 76 -20.33 32.86 -0.14
CA VAL A 76 -19.13 33.20 0.63
C VAL A 76 -18.86 34.66 0.33
N THR A 77 -19.44 35.51 1.17
CA THR A 77 -19.15 36.94 1.27
C THR A 77 -17.64 37.09 1.33
N THR A 78 -17.05 37.51 0.21
CA THR A 78 -15.63 37.79 0.06
C THR A 78 -15.36 39.09 0.82
N LYS A 79 -15.37 39.01 2.15
CA LYS A 79 -14.92 40.07 3.03
C LYS A 79 -13.44 40.19 2.73
N GLY A 80 -13.11 41.19 1.92
CA GLY A 80 -11.75 41.57 1.57
C GLY A 80 -10.96 41.73 2.85
N ARG A 81 -10.29 40.65 3.27
CA ARG A 81 -9.11 40.75 4.10
C ARG A 81 -8.13 41.48 3.22
N GLY A 82 -8.00 42.78 3.48
CA GLY A 82 -6.87 43.56 2.98
C GLY A 82 -5.65 42.67 3.16
N LEU A 83 -5.04 42.32 2.03
CA LEU A 83 -3.69 41.77 2.02
C LEU A 83 -2.90 42.68 2.96
N PRO A 84 -2.29 42.13 4.03
CA PRO A 84 -1.49 42.94 4.92
C PRO A 84 -0.52 43.71 4.03
N GLU A 85 -0.61 45.03 4.11
CA GLU A 85 0.32 45.94 3.47
C GLU A 85 1.70 45.39 3.78
N VAL A 86 2.38 44.91 2.72
CA VAL A 86 3.71 44.32 2.84
C VAL A 86 4.60 45.46 3.29
N GLU A 87 4.73 45.62 4.60
CA GLU A 87 5.70 46.51 5.21
C GLU A 87 7.04 46.14 4.57
N LYS A 88 7.58 47.10 3.82
CA LYS A 88 8.92 47.00 3.24
C LYS A 88 9.90 46.87 4.40
N ALA A 89 10.14 45.64 4.83
CA ALA A 89 11.13 45.32 5.83
C ALA A 89 12.51 45.69 5.26
N SER A 90 12.93 46.91 5.62
CA SER A 90 14.28 47.35 5.91
C SER A 90 15.35 46.27 5.68
N GLY A 91 16.07 46.40 4.57
CA GLY A 91 17.45 45.97 4.33
C GLY A 91 17.99 44.85 5.22
N GLY A 92 17.39 43.65 5.17
CA GLY A 92 18.07 42.46 5.67
C GLY A 92 19.41 42.30 4.96
N SER A 93 20.50 42.24 5.74
CA SER A 93 21.87 42.03 5.26
C SER A 93 21.88 40.96 4.16
N ALA A 94 22.55 41.22 3.04
CA ALA A 94 22.60 40.31 1.89
C ALA A 94 22.97 38.87 2.28
N LEU A 95 23.74 38.70 3.36
CA LEU A 95 24.08 37.41 3.94
C LEU A 95 22.86 36.64 4.47
N ALA A 96 21.90 37.31 5.13
CA ALA A 96 20.70 36.66 5.66
C ALA A 96 19.82 36.06 4.54
N LYS A 97 19.77 36.71 3.37
CA LYS A 97 19.06 36.18 2.20
C LYS A 97 19.74 34.93 1.64
N ILE A 98 21.08 34.91 1.58
CA ILE A 98 21.84 33.76 1.10
C ILE A 98 21.64 32.55 2.03
N PHE A 99 21.73 32.75 3.35
CA PHE A 99 21.47 31.67 4.31
C PHE A 99 20.02 31.18 4.26
N GLY A 100 19.06 32.07 4.07
CA GLY A 100 17.65 31.69 3.90
C GLY A 100 17.43 30.78 2.69
N VAL A 101 18.00 31.12 1.53
CA VAL A 101 17.90 30.30 0.32
C VAL A 101 18.59 28.94 0.49
N ALA A 102 19.81 28.93 1.06
CA ALA A 102 20.55 27.69 1.29
C ALA A 102 19.82 26.75 2.27
N TYR A 103 19.21 27.29 3.32
CA TYR A 103 18.43 26.51 4.28
C TYR A 103 17.18 25.90 3.64
N VAL A 104 16.44 26.66 2.84
CA VAL A 104 15.27 26.15 2.11
C VAL A 104 15.68 25.06 1.12
N ALA A 105 16.79 25.24 0.40
CA ALA A 105 17.31 24.23 -0.51
C ALA A 105 17.72 22.94 0.23
N ALA A 106 18.34 23.05 1.42
CA ALA A 106 18.68 21.91 2.26
C ALA A 106 17.43 21.17 2.77
N LEU A 107 16.37 21.89 3.16
CA LEU A 107 15.10 21.27 3.57
C LEU A 107 14.43 20.52 2.42
N ILE A 108 14.42 21.10 1.22
CA ILE A 108 13.89 20.42 0.03
C ILE A 108 14.73 19.17 -0.27
N GLY A 109 16.06 19.29 -0.25
CA GLY A 109 16.97 18.15 -0.44
C GLY A 109 16.74 17.03 0.58
N TYR A 110 16.56 17.37 1.84
CA TYR A 110 16.27 16.40 2.91
C TYR A 110 14.90 15.72 2.71
N ALA A 111 13.86 16.49 2.36
CA ALA A 111 12.54 15.95 2.09
C ALA A 111 12.54 15.00 0.86
N MET A 112 13.24 15.38 -0.22
CA MET A 112 13.40 14.53 -1.38
C MET A 112 14.23 13.28 -1.08
N TYR A 113 15.25 13.38 -0.22
CA TYR A 113 16.02 12.22 0.24
C TYR A 113 15.16 11.23 1.03
N GLY A 114 14.30 11.71 1.94
CA GLY A 114 13.36 10.86 2.66
C GLY A 114 12.37 10.16 1.73
N LEU A 115 11.79 10.89 0.78
CA LEU A 115 10.90 10.32 -0.25
C LEU A 115 11.63 9.30 -1.14
N GLN A 116 12.91 9.52 -1.45
CA GLN A 116 13.72 8.58 -2.20
C GLN A 116 13.95 7.30 -1.43
N ALA A 117 14.34 7.37 -0.16
CA ALA A 117 14.54 6.19 0.67
C ALA A 117 13.27 5.33 0.66
N THR A 118 12.09 5.91 0.90
CA THR A 118 10.84 5.15 0.96
C THR A 118 10.32 4.65 -0.39
N GLY A 119 10.63 5.35 -1.49
CA GLY A 119 10.07 5.03 -2.81
C GLY A 119 10.98 4.20 -3.71
N SER A 120 12.25 4.05 -3.34
CA SER A 120 13.26 3.35 -4.16
C SER A 120 13.92 2.19 -3.44
N ASP A 121 13.51 1.89 -2.21
CA ASP A 121 14.00 0.70 -1.53
C ASP A 121 13.64 -0.52 -2.38
N PRO A 122 14.65 -1.28 -2.87
CA PRO A 122 14.39 -2.53 -3.55
C PRO A 122 13.56 -3.42 -2.64
N ILE A 123 12.60 -4.15 -3.21
CA ILE A 123 11.88 -5.21 -2.50
C ILE A 123 12.96 -6.18 -2.00
N GLY A 124 13.23 -6.17 -0.70
CA GLY A 124 14.08 -7.19 -0.11
C GLY A 124 13.42 -8.57 -0.26
N PRO A 125 14.18 -9.66 -0.13
CA PRO A 125 13.58 -10.96 0.20
C PRO A 125 12.59 -10.76 1.35
N SER A 126 11.34 -11.24 1.24
CA SER A 126 10.20 -11.00 2.16
C SER A 126 9.41 -9.68 2.01
N GLY A 127 9.76 -8.80 1.07
CA GLY A 127 8.94 -7.61 0.80
C GLY A 127 7.65 -7.97 0.06
N VAL A 128 6.54 -7.34 0.46
CA VAL A 128 5.21 -7.58 -0.11
C VAL A 128 4.71 -6.33 -0.84
N LEU A 129 4.43 -6.46 -2.13
CA LEU A 129 3.74 -5.41 -2.89
C LEU A 129 2.22 -5.63 -2.79
N SER A 130 1.55 -4.78 -2.01
CA SER A 130 0.11 -4.86 -1.78
C SER A 130 -0.70 -4.54 -3.05
N PRO A 131 -1.94 -5.03 -3.18
CA PRO A 131 -2.84 -4.65 -4.27
C PRO A 131 -3.04 -3.13 -4.37
N GLY A 132 -2.95 -2.58 -5.58
CA GLY A 132 -2.93 -1.14 -5.86
C GLY A 132 -1.58 -0.46 -5.61
N GLY A 133 -0.58 -1.21 -5.15
CA GLY A 133 0.78 -0.73 -4.96
C GLY A 133 1.58 -0.70 -6.27
N TRP A 134 2.49 0.27 -6.38
CA TRP A 134 3.42 0.39 -7.50
C TRP A 134 4.83 0.65 -6.98
N MET A 135 5.83 0.25 -7.76
CA MET A 135 7.25 0.48 -7.47
C MET A 135 7.98 0.86 -8.75
N SER A 136 8.78 1.92 -8.70
CA SER A 136 9.58 2.35 -9.85
C SER A 136 11.00 1.80 -9.82
N LYS A 137 11.54 1.54 -11.02
CA LYS A 137 12.88 0.99 -11.21
C LYS A 137 14.00 1.90 -10.73
N CYS A 138 13.82 3.20 -10.90
CA CYS A 138 14.85 4.19 -10.66
C CYS A 138 14.50 5.16 -9.52
N GLY A 139 13.40 4.91 -8.79
CA GLY A 139 12.91 5.83 -7.79
C GLY A 139 12.59 7.21 -8.35
N VAL A 140 12.81 8.24 -7.52
CA VAL A 140 12.62 9.66 -7.89
C VAL A 140 13.82 10.22 -8.67
N LEU A 141 14.94 9.49 -8.77
CA LEU A 141 16.20 9.95 -9.39
C LEU A 141 16.30 9.70 -10.91
N ASN A 142 15.17 9.46 -11.58
CA ASN A 142 15.12 9.34 -13.04
C ASN A 142 15.76 10.54 -13.78
N PHE A 143 15.90 11.69 -13.14
CA PHE A 143 16.45 12.90 -13.76
C PHE A 143 17.98 13.00 -13.74
N VAL A 144 18.70 12.18 -12.96
CA VAL A 144 20.18 12.29 -12.81
C VAL A 144 20.93 11.03 -13.23
N SER A 145 20.26 9.88 -13.27
CA SER A 145 20.93 8.60 -13.49
C SER A 145 20.71 8.07 -14.90
N THR A 146 21.68 7.30 -15.41
CA THR A 146 21.55 6.47 -16.63
C THR A 146 20.62 5.27 -16.41
N CYS A 147 19.72 5.34 -15.43
CA CYS A 147 18.79 4.28 -15.09
C CYS A 147 17.64 4.31 -16.10
N GLU A 148 17.45 3.20 -16.80
CA GLU A 148 16.33 3.05 -17.72
C GLU A 148 15.03 2.93 -16.92
N PRO A 149 14.07 3.85 -17.12
CA PRO A 149 12.84 3.89 -16.34
C PRO A 149 11.99 2.63 -16.55
N GLY A 150 11.20 2.31 -15.54
CA GLY A 150 10.24 1.22 -15.54
C GLY A 150 9.51 1.15 -14.21
N ALA A 151 8.45 0.35 -14.15
CA ALA A 151 7.74 0.08 -12.90
C ALA A 151 7.22 -1.35 -12.82
N LEU A 152 6.94 -1.77 -11.59
CA LEU A 152 6.18 -2.95 -11.26
C LEU A 152 4.91 -2.49 -10.55
N GLU A 153 3.75 -2.93 -11.01
CA GLU A 153 2.46 -2.62 -10.42
C GLU A 153 1.78 -3.92 -10.02
N MET A 154 1.25 -3.96 -8.80
CA MET A 154 0.30 -4.98 -8.41
C MET A 154 -1.11 -4.42 -8.54
N GLY A 155 -1.83 -4.81 -9.59
CA GLY A 155 -3.19 -4.35 -9.82
C GLY A 155 -4.15 -4.80 -8.71
N THR A 156 -5.24 -4.06 -8.53
CA THR A 156 -6.33 -4.45 -7.61
C THR A 156 -7.09 -5.70 -8.09
N ASP A 157 -6.88 -6.07 -9.35
CA ASP A 157 -7.36 -7.30 -9.97
C ASP A 157 -6.47 -8.53 -9.70
N GLY A 158 -5.39 -8.37 -8.92
CA GLY A 158 -4.48 -9.46 -8.58
C GLY A 158 -3.50 -9.82 -9.70
N VAL A 159 -3.33 -8.93 -10.68
CA VAL A 159 -2.39 -9.11 -11.79
C VAL A 159 -1.14 -8.27 -11.53
N LEU A 160 0.02 -8.93 -11.54
CA LEU A 160 1.32 -8.27 -11.49
C LEU A 160 1.71 -7.81 -12.89
N ARG A 161 1.93 -6.52 -13.06
CA ARG A 161 2.27 -5.89 -14.34
C ARG A 161 3.66 -5.27 -14.26
N ARG A 162 4.45 -5.42 -15.32
CA ARG A 162 5.71 -4.68 -15.48
C ARG A 162 5.60 -3.70 -16.62
N TYR A 163 5.97 -2.46 -16.36
CA TYR A 163 6.01 -1.37 -17.33
C TYR A 163 7.44 -1.04 -17.73
N GLY A 164 7.61 -0.69 -19.00
CA GLY A 164 8.85 -0.13 -19.54
C GLY A 164 8.95 1.38 -19.30
N ALA A 165 9.76 2.05 -20.12
CA ALA A 165 10.02 3.48 -20.02
C ALA A 165 8.79 4.36 -20.24
N ASP A 166 7.87 3.93 -21.10
CA ASP A 166 6.72 4.73 -21.54
C ASP A 166 5.52 4.63 -20.61
N PHE A 167 5.47 3.64 -19.71
CA PHE A 167 4.36 3.37 -18.77
C PHE A 167 2.96 3.19 -19.38
N ASP A 168 2.80 3.32 -20.71
CA ASP A 168 1.51 3.20 -21.38
C ASP A 168 1.04 1.74 -21.50
N GLU A 169 1.95 0.81 -21.79
CA GLU A 169 1.65 -0.61 -21.96
C GLU A 169 2.53 -1.50 -21.07
N PRO A 170 1.95 -2.55 -20.46
CA PRO A 170 2.73 -3.52 -19.70
C PRO A 170 3.56 -4.38 -20.65
N LEU A 171 4.87 -4.47 -20.40
CA LEU A 171 5.79 -5.38 -21.09
C LEU A 171 5.42 -6.84 -20.88
N TRP A 172 4.90 -7.16 -19.68
CA TRP A 172 4.32 -8.45 -19.37
C TRP A 172 3.38 -8.34 -18.18
N GLU A 173 2.48 -9.32 -18.09
CA GLU A 173 1.52 -9.46 -17.00
C GLU A 173 1.51 -10.91 -16.51
N VAL A 174 1.35 -11.08 -15.21
CA VAL A 174 1.28 -12.39 -14.57
C VAL A 174 0.18 -12.38 -13.52
N SER A 175 -0.82 -13.23 -13.71
CA SER A 175 -1.92 -13.41 -12.76
C SER A 175 -1.60 -14.52 -11.75
N GLY A 176 -1.88 -14.26 -10.48
CA GLY A 176 -1.72 -15.24 -9.40
C GLY A 176 -3.01 -15.93 -8.98
N GLY A 177 -3.02 -16.39 -7.73
CA GLY A 177 -4.24 -16.74 -7.03
C GLY A 177 -4.97 -15.51 -6.50
N SER A 178 -6.26 -15.65 -6.24
CA SER A 178 -7.01 -14.75 -5.37
C SER A 178 -7.05 -15.34 -3.96
N CYS A 179 -6.70 -14.55 -2.94
CA CYS A 179 -6.86 -14.99 -1.56
C CYS A 179 -8.34 -15.03 -1.17
N GLY A 180 -8.83 -16.20 -0.77
CA GLY A 180 -10.10 -16.30 -0.04
C GLY A 180 -9.91 -15.79 1.39
N GLY A 181 -10.98 -15.28 2.01
CA GLY A 181 -10.94 -14.72 3.37
C GLY A 181 -10.47 -15.71 4.46
N ASP A 182 -10.48 -17.01 4.17
CA ASP A 182 -10.12 -18.08 5.11
C ASP A 182 -8.75 -18.74 4.83
N ASP A 183 -8.03 -18.30 3.78
CA ASP A 183 -6.76 -18.91 3.41
C ASP A 183 -5.59 -18.37 4.26
N GLU A 184 -5.29 -19.02 5.39
CA GLU A 184 -4.19 -18.61 6.30
C GLU A 184 -2.80 -18.55 5.63
N ASN A 185 -2.62 -19.20 4.47
CA ASN A 185 -1.37 -19.22 3.70
C ASN A 185 -1.38 -18.25 2.51
N CYS A 186 -2.39 -17.38 2.39
CA CYS A 186 -2.49 -16.46 1.27
C CYS A 186 -2.11 -15.04 1.68
N ALA A 187 -0.98 -14.56 1.19
CA ALA A 187 -0.59 -13.17 1.32
C ALA A 187 -1.29 -12.34 0.23
N PRO A 188 -2.05 -11.27 0.58
CA PRO A 188 -2.64 -10.38 -0.40
C PRO A 188 -1.54 -9.57 -1.09
N GLY A 189 -1.36 -9.79 -2.40
CA GLY A 189 -0.37 -9.08 -3.20
C GLY A 189 0.69 -9.99 -3.81
N VAL A 190 1.89 -9.45 -4.00
CA VAL A 190 3.07 -10.16 -4.51
C VAL A 190 4.09 -10.28 -3.41
N GLU A 191 4.55 -11.51 -3.17
CA GLU A 191 5.64 -11.84 -2.27
C GLU A 191 6.78 -12.47 -3.07
N ILE A 192 8.02 -12.11 -2.72
CA ILE A 192 9.20 -12.77 -3.26
C ILE A 192 9.90 -13.53 -2.15
N GLY A 193 9.93 -14.85 -2.32
CA GLY A 193 10.62 -15.77 -1.43
C GLY A 193 12.13 -15.57 -1.47
N GLU A 194 12.81 -16.06 -0.44
CA GLU A 194 14.27 -15.98 -0.31
C GLU A 194 15.02 -16.72 -1.44
N ASP A 195 14.35 -17.67 -2.08
CA ASP A 195 14.84 -18.43 -3.24
C ASP A 195 14.59 -17.71 -4.59
N GLY A 196 14.04 -16.49 -4.56
CA GLY A 196 13.65 -15.74 -5.75
C GLY A 196 12.35 -16.21 -6.39
N VAL A 197 11.60 -17.10 -5.73
CA VAL A 197 10.28 -17.52 -6.20
C VAL A 197 9.28 -16.39 -5.98
N VAL A 198 8.58 -16.00 -7.03
CA VAL A 198 7.50 -15.02 -6.97
C VAL A 198 6.17 -15.73 -6.70
N LEU A 199 5.51 -15.30 -5.63
CA LEU A 199 4.17 -15.71 -5.24
C LEU A 199 3.21 -14.55 -5.48
N VAL A 200 2.14 -14.78 -6.21
CA VAL A 200 1.07 -13.79 -6.41
C VAL A 200 -0.21 -14.38 -5.82
N GLY A 201 -0.73 -13.76 -4.75
CA GLY A 201 -1.84 -14.30 -3.97
C GLY A 201 -1.56 -15.73 -3.48
N GLY A 202 -0.38 -15.93 -2.88
CA GLY A 202 0.06 -17.22 -2.33
C GLY A 202 0.36 -18.33 -3.35
N LYS A 203 0.21 -18.09 -4.66
CA LYS A 203 0.53 -19.07 -5.71
C LYS A 203 1.83 -18.72 -6.42
N GLN A 204 2.69 -19.72 -6.56
CA GLN A 204 3.90 -19.59 -7.38
C GLN A 204 3.53 -19.33 -8.84
N VAL A 205 4.08 -18.24 -9.36
CA VAL A 205 3.90 -17.86 -10.77
C VAL A 205 5.20 -18.09 -11.54
N LYS A 206 5.06 -18.52 -12.80
CA LYS A 206 6.20 -18.63 -13.71
C LYS A 206 6.34 -17.32 -14.46
N LEU A 207 7.45 -16.63 -14.23
CA LEU A 207 7.81 -15.44 -14.97
C LEU A 207 8.27 -15.81 -16.40
N PRO A 208 7.96 -14.97 -17.40
CA PRO A 208 8.60 -15.05 -18.72
C PRO A 208 10.13 -15.02 -18.59
N LYS A 209 10.87 -15.58 -19.55
CA LYS A 209 12.34 -15.50 -19.52
C LYS A 209 12.85 -14.06 -19.64
N GLU A 210 12.06 -13.25 -20.34
CA GLU A 210 12.27 -11.81 -20.54
C GLU A 210 11.90 -11.00 -19.29
N ALA A 211 11.33 -11.66 -18.28
CA ALA A 211 10.92 -11.09 -17.00
C ALA A 211 11.92 -11.41 -15.89
N GLU A 212 13.21 -11.55 -16.20
CA GLU A 212 14.25 -11.57 -15.16
C GLU A 212 14.14 -10.29 -14.32
N LEU A 213 13.48 -10.43 -13.17
CA LEU A 213 13.38 -9.44 -12.10
C LEU A 213 14.69 -9.35 -11.30
N SER A 214 15.80 -9.86 -11.83
CA SER A 214 17.12 -9.75 -11.24
C SER A 214 17.98 -8.91 -12.18
N PRO A 215 18.67 -7.87 -11.69
CA PRO A 215 18.84 -7.47 -10.29
C PRO A 215 17.76 -6.48 -9.77
N TRP A 216 16.53 -6.53 -10.27
CA TRP A 216 15.51 -5.53 -9.92
C TRP A 216 14.07 -6.07 -9.90
N PRO A 217 13.30 -5.93 -8.80
CA PRO A 217 13.48 -5.01 -7.67
C PRO A 217 14.21 -5.61 -6.45
N PHE A 218 15.05 -6.64 -6.61
CA PHE A 218 15.62 -7.37 -5.47
C PHE A 218 17.03 -6.92 -5.09
N GLN A 219 17.31 -6.87 -3.78
CA GLN A 219 18.69 -6.89 -3.30
C GLN A 219 19.31 -8.25 -3.64
N VAL A 220 20.03 -8.32 -4.75
CA VAL A 220 21.03 -9.36 -4.92
C VAL A 220 22.15 -9.02 -3.95
N GLU A 221 22.36 -9.86 -2.93
CA GLU A 221 23.60 -9.77 -2.13
C GLU A 221 24.77 -9.68 -3.11
N PRO A 222 25.62 -8.64 -3.04
CA PRO A 222 26.72 -8.51 -3.98
C PRO A 222 27.53 -9.81 -3.92
N PRO A 223 27.85 -10.44 -5.07
CA PRO A 223 28.58 -11.69 -5.08
C PRO A 223 29.83 -11.47 -4.23
N ASN A 224 29.94 -12.26 -3.15
CA ASN A 224 31.00 -12.15 -2.17
C ASN A 224 32.32 -12.54 -2.87
N LYS A 225 32.88 -11.58 -3.62
CA LYS A 225 34.19 -11.68 -4.23
C LYS A 225 35.15 -11.66 -3.06
N ARG A 226 35.45 -12.83 -2.52
CA ARG A 226 36.67 -13.04 -1.74
C ARG A 226 37.81 -12.61 -2.65
N TYR A 227 38.33 -11.41 -2.42
CA TYR A 227 39.64 -11.04 -2.93
C TYR A 227 40.62 -12.08 -2.38
N LYS A 228 41.08 -12.97 -3.26
CA LYS A 228 42.17 -13.91 -2.97
C LYS A 228 43.50 -13.21 -3.14
#